data_AF-A0A370FUM2-F1
#
_entry.id   AF-A0A370FUM2-F1
#
_cell.length_a   1.000
_cell.length_b   1.000
_cell.length_c   1.000
_cell.angle_alpha   90.00
_cell.angle_beta   90.00
_cell.angle_gamma   90.00
#
_symmetry.space_group_name_H-M   'P 1'
#
loop_
_entity.id
_entity.type
_entity.pdbx_description
1 polymer ?
#
loop_
_entity_poly.entity_id
_entity_poly.type
_entity_poly.pdbx_seq_one_letter_code
_entity_poly.pdbx_strand_id
1 'polypeptide(L)' 'MIYLLAFIGLITLAVLFWKAFGPTATTAARGGGRPVGRSGRAVGPDDDPEFLWRVERENHRRQSDHRPGTDSPTDPDN' A
#
# COMPACT_ATOMS: atom_id res chain seq x y z
N MET A 1 42.71 2.37 24.33
CA MET A 1 41.70 1.29 24.42
C MET A 1 40.28 1.81 24.29
N ILE A 2 39.88 2.83 25.06
CA ILE A 2 38.53 3.42 24.97
C ILE A 2 38.17 3.98 23.59
N TYR A 3 39.15 4.47 22.83
CA TYR A 3 38.93 4.96 21.47
C TYR A 3 38.41 3.88 20.51
N LEU A 4 38.86 2.62 20.67
CA LEU A 4 38.38 1.51 19.85
C LEU A 4 36.91 1.21 20.15
N LEU A 5 36.55 1.20 21.43
CA LEU A 5 35.16 1.00 21.86
C LEU A 5 34.25 2.15 21.40
N ALA A 6 34.72 3.39 21.52
CA ALA A 6 34.00 4.57 21.04
C ALA A 6 33.78 4.53 19.53
N PHE A 7 34.77 4.09 18.76
CA PHE A 7 34.68 3.97 17.30
C PHE A 7 33.67 2.90 16.88
N ILE A 8 33.69 1.73 17.55
CA ILE A 8 32.69 0.68 17.32
C ILE A 8 31.28 1.18 17.66
N GLY A 9 31.13 1.88 18.79
CA GLY A 9 29.87 2.51 19.20
C GLY A 9 29.34 3.55 18.21
N LEU A 10 30.23 4.34 17.62
CA LEU A 10 29.87 5.32 16.59
C LEU A 10 29.36 4.63 15.32
N ILE A 11 30.04 3.56 14.88
CA ILE A 11 29.65 2.79 13.70
C ILE A 11 28.29 2.11 13.93
N THR A 12 28.07 1.48 15.09
CA THR A 12 26.79 0.84 15.39
C THR A 12 25.64 1.83 15.41
N LEU A 13 25.83 3.03 15.96
CA LEU A 13 24.83 4.11 15.89
C LEU A 13 24.54 4.51 14.44
N ALA A 14 25.56 4.76 13.62
CA ALA A 14 25.38 5.13 12.22
C ALA A 14 24.61 4.05 11.43
N VAL A 15 24.93 2.77 11.65
CA VAL A 15 24.22 1.64 11.05
C VAL A 15 22.78 1.55 11.54
N LEU A 16 22.53 1.78 12.83
CA LEU A 16 21.19 1.76 13.40
C LEU A 16 20.32 2.90 12.85
N PHE A 17 20.87 4.11 12.77
CA PHE A 17 20.20 5.25 12.14
C PHE A 17 19.92 5.00 10.66
N TRP A 18 20.88 4.42 9.92
CA TRP A 18 20.65 4.03 8.53
C TRP A 18 19.59 2.94 8.40
N LYS A 19 19.55 1.97 9.32
CA LYS A 19 18.55 0.89 9.30
C LYS A 19 17.15 1.39 9.64
N ALA A 20 17.04 2.38 10.52
CA ALA A 20 15.79 2.98 10.97
C ALA A 20 15.24 4.06 10.03
N PHE A 21 16.12 4.83 9.38
CA PHE A 21 15.73 6.00 8.56
C PHE A 21 16.21 5.94 7.11
N GLY A 22 16.96 4.91 6.73
CA GLY A 22 17.47 4.77 5.37
C GLY A 22 16.32 4.65 4.36
N PRO A 23 16.59 4.82 3.05
CA PRO A 23 15.58 4.88 1.99
C PRO A 23 14.65 3.66 1.89
N THR A 24 15.00 2.57 2.57
CA THR A 24 14.22 1.33 2.65
C THR A 24 13.39 1.23 3.93
N ALA A 25 13.50 2.13 4.92
CA ALA A 25 12.74 2.07 6.17
C ALA A 25 11.23 2.26 5.97
N THR A 26 10.82 3.03 4.95
CA THR A 26 9.41 3.10 4.51
C THR A 26 8.92 1.74 3.99
N THR A 27 9.82 0.84 3.57
CA THR A 27 9.52 -0.54 3.19
C THR A 27 9.79 -1.55 4.32
N ALA A 28 10.72 -1.27 5.23
CA ALA A 28 11.19 -2.19 6.27
C ALA A 28 10.35 -2.19 7.55
N ALA A 29 9.47 -1.20 7.76
CA ALA A 29 8.30 -1.39 8.64
C ALA A 29 7.36 -2.52 8.14
N ARG A 30 7.61 -3.09 6.94
CA ARG A 30 7.02 -4.36 6.46
C ARG A 30 7.97 -5.56 6.43
N GLY A 31 9.20 -5.51 6.93
CA GLY A 31 10.10 -6.65 6.76
C GLY A 31 11.52 -6.49 7.25
N GLY A 32 11.71 -6.48 8.57
CA GLY A 32 13.00 -6.74 9.18
C GLY A 32 13.16 -8.21 9.53
N GLY A 33 13.62 -9.04 8.58
CA GLY A 33 14.25 -10.33 8.94
C GLY A 33 13.85 -11.60 8.19
N ARG A 34 13.61 -11.59 6.87
CA ARG A 34 13.82 -12.81 6.05
C ARG A 34 13.75 -12.49 4.55
N PRO A 35 14.72 -12.89 3.72
CA PRO A 35 14.46 -13.04 2.30
C PRO A 35 13.69 -14.36 2.11
N VAL A 36 12.64 -14.32 1.29
CA VAL A 36 11.92 -15.49 0.76
C VAL A 36 10.97 -16.18 1.74
N GLY A 37 9.68 -15.91 1.54
CA GLY A 37 8.57 -16.55 2.25
C GLY A 37 7.22 -16.07 1.72
N ARG A 38 6.94 -16.39 0.46
CA ARG A 38 5.60 -16.33 -0.15
C ARG A 38 4.62 -17.13 0.71
N SER A 39 3.85 -16.46 1.58
CA SER A 39 2.50 -16.85 2.03
C SER A 39 2.16 -16.16 3.37
N GLY A 40 1.16 -15.28 3.37
CA GLY A 40 0.34 -15.07 4.57
C GLY A 40 0.66 -13.88 5.47
N ARG A 41 1.13 -12.73 4.94
CA ARG A 41 0.64 -11.49 5.58
C ARG A 41 -0.84 -11.46 5.23
N ALA A 42 -1.72 -11.69 6.22
CA ALA A 42 -3.13 -11.39 6.08
C ALA A 42 -3.23 -9.86 5.89
N VAL A 43 -3.06 -9.44 4.64
CA VAL A 43 -3.29 -8.08 4.19
C VAL A 43 -4.80 -7.90 4.30
N GLY A 44 -5.23 -6.96 5.14
CA GLY A 44 -6.66 -6.64 5.23
C GLY A 44 -7.19 -6.25 3.85
N PRO A 45 -8.49 -6.42 3.59
CA PRO A 45 -9.07 -6.02 2.30
C PRO A 45 -8.70 -4.59 1.88
N ASP A 46 -8.56 -3.68 2.86
CA ASP A 46 -8.20 -2.27 2.65
C ASP A 46 -6.75 -2.05 2.16
N ASP A 47 -5.83 -2.98 2.43
CA ASP A 47 -4.41 -2.88 2.07
C ASP A 47 -4.05 -3.74 0.83
N ASP A 48 -5.01 -4.50 0.27
CA ASP A 48 -4.80 -5.34 -0.91
C ASP A 48 -5.05 -4.52 -2.20
N PRO A 49 -4.01 -4.27 -3.02
CA PRO A 49 -4.17 -3.54 -4.26
C PRO A 49 -5.18 -4.20 -5.21
N GLU A 50 -5.29 -5.53 -5.20
CA GLU A 50 -6.23 -6.26 -6.06
C GLU A 50 -7.69 -6.10 -5.59
N PHE A 51 -7.92 -5.86 -4.29
CA PHE A 51 -9.25 -5.59 -3.77
C PHE A 51 -9.72 -4.18 -4.13
N LEU A 52 -8.88 -3.17 -3.89
CA LEU A 52 -9.19 -1.77 -4.22
C LEU A 52 -9.48 -1.59 -5.72
N TRP A 53 -8.71 -2.25 -6.58
CA TRP A 53 -8.94 -2.21 -8.03
C TRP A 53 -10.29 -2.81 -8.45
N ARG A 54 -10.74 -3.88 -7.78
CA ARG A 54 -12.06 -4.48 -8.04
C ARG A 54 -13.19 -3.54 -7.63
N VAL A 55 -13.07 -2.91 -6.46
CA VAL A 55 -14.07 -1.94 -5.96
C VAL A 55 -14.16 -0.72 -6.88
N GLU A 56 -13.02 -0.15 -7.28
CA GLU A 56 -12.96 1.00 -8.18
C GLU A 56 -13.67 0.71 -9.52
N ARG A 57 -13.40 -0.46 -10.09
CA ARG A 57 -14.03 -0.93 -11.33
C ARG A 57 -15.53 -1.09 -11.20
N GLU A 58 -16.01 -1.65 -10.09
CA GLU A 58 -17.45 -1.83 -9.87
C GLU A 58 -18.15 -0.48 -9.67
N ASN A 59 -17.53 0.44 -8.92
CA ASN A 59 -18.06 1.79 -8.73
C ASN A 59 -18.16 2.55 -10.06
N HIS A 60 -17.11 2.48 -10.88
CA HIS A 60 -17.10 3.08 -12.22
C HIS A 60 -18.22 2.53 -13.13
N ARG A 61 -18.49 1.23 -13.09
CA ARG A 61 -19.58 0.61 -13.87
C ARG A 61 -20.96 1.07 -13.39
N ARG A 62 -21.18 1.09 -12.07
CA ARG A 62 -22.44 1.59 -11.50
C ARG A 62 -22.67 3.05 -11.86
N GLN A 63 -21.62 3.87 -11.86
CA GLN A 63 -21.71 5.28 -12.22
C GLN A 63 -21.93 5.50 -13.72
N SER A 64 -21.36 4.64 -14.59
CA SER A 64 -21.65 4.68 -16.03
C SER A 64 -23.07 4.21 -16.35
N ASP A 65 -23.60 3.24 -15.59
CA ASP A 65 -24.99 2.78 -15.70
C ASP A 65 -25.98 3.83 -15.14
N HIS A 66 -25.51 4.72 -14.25
CA HIS A 66 -26.25 5.88 -13.76
C HIS A 66 -26.03 7.14 -14.63
N ARG A 67 -26.04 7.00 -15.95
CA ARG A 67 -26.30 8.13 -16.84
C ARG A 67 -27.79 8.47 -16.76
N PRO A 68 -28.20 9.55 -16.07
CA PRO A 68 -29.59 9.94 -16.02
C PRO A 68 -29.89 10.69 -17.31
N GLY A 69 -30.51 10.01 -18.26
CA GLY A 69 -30.96 10.62 -19.50
C GLY A 69 -30.84 9.65 -20.66
N THR A 70 -31.91 8.90 -20.91
CA THR A 70 -32.86 9.20 -22.01
C THR A 70 -34.09 8.28 -21.91
N ASP A 71 -34.77 8.27 -20.76
CA ASP A 71 -36.13 7.72 -20.68
C ASP A 71 -37.07 8.92 -20.64
N SER A 72 -37.06 9.72 -21.72
CA SER A 72 -38.09 10.73 -21.92
C SER A 72 -39.36 9.97 -22.30
N PRO A 73 -40.45 10.04 -21.53
CA PRO A 73 -41.71 9.40 -21.91
C PRO A 73 -42.24 10.13 -23.15
N THR A 74 -41.98 9.58 -24.34
CA THR A 74 -42.77 9.94 -25.52
C THR A 74 -44.09 9.22 -25.36
N ASP A 75 -45.02 9.91 -24.72
CA ASP A 75 -46.46 9.66 -24.83
C ASP A 75 -46.86 10.06 -26.27
N PRO A 76 -47.25 9.13 -27.16
CA PRO A 76 -47.92 9.49 -28.38
C PRO A 76 -49.42 9.33 -28.14
N ASP A 77 -50.12 10.45 -28.01
CA ASP A 77 -51.54 10.52 -28.28
C ASP A 77 -51.84 9.81 -29.63
N ASN A 78 -52.54 8.67 -29.57
CA ASN A 78 -53.44 8.15 -30.62
C ASN A 78 -54.38 7.05 -30.08
#